data_AF-A0A943HNY5-F1
#
_entry.id   AF-A0A943HNY5-F1
#
_cell.length_a   1.000
_cell.length_b   1.000
_cell.length_c   1.000
_cell.angle_alpha   90.00
_cell.angle_beta   90.00
_cell.angle_gamma   90.00
#
_symmetry.space_group_name_H-M   'P 1'
#
loop_
_entity.id
_entity.type
_entity.pdbx_description
1 polymer ?
#
loop_
_entity_poly.entity_id
_entity_poly.type
_entity_poly.pdbx_seq_one_letter_code
_entity_poly.pdbx_strand_id
1 'polypeptide(L)'
;MYTALYRSHRPEVFDEILGQEHVVKILKNQVASGSVSHAYLFCGTRGTGKTTTARILAKAVNCLSESDRPCGVCEHCIAIKEGNFIDVMEIDAASNNGVENIRELRESVKYPPAAGRKKVYIIDEVHMLSTGAFNALLKTLEEPPEHVMFILATTEPQKLPATILSRCMRLDFKRIPQKVIAQDMAAICAERGVDISDDAARLLASCADGSVRDGLSILDQVLAGGDKYIDREKVLEYVGTTGEEFFIDLTELVSLRKSAKALLLLNDVLTEGKDVKQIMKDWVSHYRSLLITKFVDDAEDMLNMSAENLKRVSEQSRRVSVEEIDYAVTKLSKTINDARWSTNPRVLLELAIVSIASDGGVGEAEFRPAVSKPQRIPETPDRAAAANMNFEAPAPRHTAEKEMKPPEPEHDREILNRSTAPPADVNKGGMLQEESYDSLWHSIFEEGEDNAGSFNLIRSGSRLHHVGDDNFTVVTGSGFTLRYVEQKRPELEKLMEKHMGRPMKLICRLEGDLPSESASDESETEKIAKEAEELLGINIEIE
;
A
#
# COMPACT_ATOMS: atom_id res chain seq x y z
N MET A 1 -27.70 10.76 18.74
CA MET A 1 -26.72 10.48 17.67
C MET A 1 -25.85 9.35 18.19
N TYR A 2 -25.78 8.22 17.50
CA TYR A 2 -24.95 7.09 17.93
C TYR A 2 -23.48 7.41 17.68
N THR A 3 -22.63 7.16 18.68
CA THR A 3 -21.18 7.35 18.60
C THR A 3 -20.53 5.98 18.68
N ALA A 4 -19.71 5.66 17.67
CA ALA A 4 -19.00 4.39 17.61
C ALA A 4 -18.09 4.17 18.84
N LEU A 5 -17.94 2.93 19.28
CA LEU A 5 -17.19 2.57 20.50
C LEU A 5 -15.77 3.10 20.50
N TYR A 6 -15.05 2.98 19.39
CA TYR A 6 -13.66 3.44 19.29
C TYR A 6 -13.50 4.96 19.44
N ARG A 7 -14.59 5.72 19.34
CA ARG A 7 -14.62 7.17 19.63
C ARG A 7 -15.05 7.44 21.06
N SER A 8 -16.08 6.73 21.56
CA SER A 8 -16.62 6.98 22.90
C SER A 8 -15.71 6.48 24.01
N HIS A 9 -15.00 5.37 23.80
CA HIS A 9 -14.04 4.77 24.74
C HIS A 9 -12.59 5.11 24.37
N ARG A 10 -12.37 6.23 23.68
CA ARG A 10 -11.01 6.69 23.42
C ARG A 10 -10.42 7.19 24.75
N PRO A 11 -9.24 6.69 25.17
CA PRO A 11 -8.57 7.17 26.37
C PRO A 11 -8.40 8.70 26.40
N GLU A 12 -8.70 9.29 27.56
CA GLU A 12 -8.65 10.72 27.84
C GLU A 12 -7.46 11.10 28.73
N VAL A 13 -7.02 10.17 29.58
CA VAL A 13 -5.86 10.31 30.47
C VAL A 13 -4.87 9.17 30.28
N PHE A 14 -3.64 9.35 30.79
CA PHE A 14 -2.57 8.38 30.62
C PHE A 14 -2.87 7.00 31.24
N ASP A 15 -3.64 6.95 32.34
CA ASP A 15 -3.96 5.71 33.06
C ASP A 15 -4.96 4.81 32.32
N GLU A 16 -5.68 5.35 31.35
CA GLU A 16 -6.63 4.62 30.51
C GLU A 16 -5.96 3.98 29.28
N ILE A 17 -4.67 4.23 29.05
CA ILE A 17 -3.95 3.66 27.89
C ILE A 17 -3.58 2.21 28.19
N LEU A 18 -4.10 1.29 27.37
CA LEU A 18 -3.92 -0.15 27.54
C LEU A 18 -2.60 -0.65 26.93
N GLY A 19 -1.84 -1.43 27.72
CA GLY A 19 -0.69 -2.22 27.24
C GLY A 19 0.53 -1.42 26.77
N GLN A 20 0.64 -0.15 27.16
CA GLN A 20 1.77 0.75 26.81
C GLN A 20 2.43 1.36 28.04
N GLU A 21 2.57 0.58 29.11
CA GLU A 21 3.03 1.06 30.43
C GLU A 21 4.41 1.72 30.35
N HIS A 22 5.30 1.23 29.49
CA HIS A 22 6.63 1.82 29.29
C HIS A 22 6.57 3.21 28.67
N VAL A 23 5.72 3.42 27.65
CA VAL A 23 5.52 4.73 27.01
C VAL A 23 4.86 5.70 28.00
N VAL A 24 3.78 5.25 28.64
CA VAL A 24 3.03 6.05 29.61
C VAL A 24 3.93 6.53 30.74
N LYS A 25 4.76 5.65 31.31
CA LYS A 25 5.70 6.01 32.38
C LYS A 25 6.69 7.09 31.96
N ILE A 26 7.25 6.99 30.75
CA ILE A 26 8.18 7.98 30.22
C ILE A 26 7.49 9.35 30.08
N LEU A 27 6.31 9.37 29.46
CA LEU A 27 5.59 10.61 29.20
C LEU A 27 5.11 11.27 30.51
N LYS A 28 4.57 10.50 31.46
CA LYS A 28 4.19 11.01 32.79
C LYS A 28 5.37 11.65 33.50
N ASN A 29 6.53 11.00 33.51
CA ASN A 29 7.73 11.54 34.15
C ASN A 29 8.19 12.84 33.49
N GLN A 30 8.19 12.92 32.15
CA GLN A 30 8.61 14.12 31.42
C GLN A 30 7.66 15.30 31.63
N VAL A 31 6.35 15.04 31.70
CA VAL A 31 5.35 16.07 32.00
C VAL A 31 5.55 16.58 33.42
N ALA A 32 5.78 15.68 34.39
CA ALA A 32 5.98 16.04 35.80
C ALA A 32 7.27 16.83 36.03
N SER A 33 8.38 16.45 35.37
CA SER A 33 9.67 17.15 35.47
C SER A 33 9.75 18.43 34.62
N GLY A 34 8.80 18.65 33.71
CA GLY A 34 8.86 19.73 32.72
C GLY A 34 9.91 19.52 31.62
N SER A 35 10.50 18.32 31.50
CA SER A 35 11.57 18.00 30.55
C SER A 35 11.04 17.30 29.28
N VAL A 36 9.94 17.82 28.73
CA VAL A 36 9.35 17.29 27.49
C VAL A 36 10.23 17.61 26.27
N SER A 37 10.32 16.66 25.34
CA SER A 37 11.08 16.83 24.08
C SER A 37 10.37 17.82 23.15
N HIS A 38 11.14 18.51 22.32
CA HIS A 38 10.59 19.32 21.22
C HIS A 38 9.99 18.46 20.11
N ALA A 39 10.45 17.21 19.95
CA ALA A 39 9.97 16.28 18.94
C ALA A 39 9.89 14.85 19.49
N TYR A 40 8.76 14.20 19.23
CA TYR A 40 8.48 12.79 19.53
C TYR A 40 8.18 12.04 18.23
N LEU A 41 8.65 10.80 18.14
CA LEU A 41 8.30 9.88 17.08
C LEU A 41 7.66 8.63 17.68
N PHE A 42 6.34 8.48 17.49
CA PHE A 42 5.55 7.35 17.93
C PHE A 42 5.49 6.30 16.82
N CYS A 43 6.14 5.17 17.05
CA CYS A 43 6.23 4.07 16.10
C CYS A 43 5.36 2.91 16.57
N GLY A 44 4.70 2.19 15.67
CA GLY A 44 4.02 0.95 16.03
C GLY A 44 2.85 0.64 15.10
N THR A 45 2.28 -0.56 15.22
CA THR A 45 1.17 -0.99 14.36
C THR A 45 -0.06 -0.08 14.51
N ARG A 46 -0.97 -0.12 13.54
CA ARG A 46 -2.23 0.62 13.61
C ARG A 46 -3.02 0.18 14.85
N GLY A 47 -3.71 1.12 15.49
CA GLY A 47 -4.62 0.84 16.60
C GLY A 47 -3.98 0.53 17.97
N THR A 48 -2.65 0.67 18.12
CA THR A 48 -1.94 0.54 19.41
C THR A 48 -2.02 1.78 20.31
N GLY A 49 -2.72 2.84 19.87
CA GLY A 49 -2.95 4.05 20.68
C GLY A 49 -2.01 5.23 20.43
N LYS A 50 -1.23 5.24 19.33
CA LYS A 50 -0.29 6.33 18.97
C LYS A 50 -0.94 7.72 18.98
N THR A 51 -1.93 7.96 18.11
CA THR A 51 -2.62 9.26 17.96
C THR A 51 -3.37 9.65 19.23
N THR A 52 -3.96 8.67 19.92
CA THR A 52 -4.62 8.90 21.22
C THR A 52 -3.62 9.39 22.25
N THR A 53 -2.47 8.73 22.38
CA THR A 53 -1.40 9.12 23.30
C THR A 53 -0.84 10.50 22.94
N ALA A 54 -0.74 10.83 21.66
CA ALA A 54 -0.32 12.15 21.19
C ALA A 54 -1.26 13.25 21.67
N ARG A 55 -2.59 13.03 21.58
CA ARG A 55 -3.59 13.95 22.12
C ARG A 55 -3.53 14.06 23.65
N ILE A 56 -3.31 12.96 24.35
CA ILE A 56 -3.16 12.96 25.82
C ILE A 56 -1.92 13.76 26.22
N LEU A 57 -0.79 13.59 25.52
CA LEU A 57 0.41 14.39 25.74
C LEU A 57 0.16 15.88 25.46
N ALA A 58 -0.53 16.20 24.37
CA ALA A 58 -0.93 17.58 24.04
C ALA A 58 -1.81 18.20 25.14
N LYS A 59 -2.76 17.43 25.70
CA LYS A 59 -3.54 17.84 26.87
C LYS A 59 -2.65 18.06 28.08
N ALA A 60 -1.71 17.17 28.34
CA ALA A 60 -0.87 17.23 29.54
C ALA A 60 0.04 18.46 29.55
N VAL A 61 0.63 18.82 28.41
CA VAL A 61 1.53 19.98 28.29
C VAL A 61 0.79 21.32 28.31
N ASN A 62 -0.45 21.34 27.85
CA ASN A 62 -1.29 22.54 27.83
C ASN A 62 -2.31 22.59 28.98
N CYS A 63 -2.31 21.62 29.90
CA CYS A 63 -3.25 21.58 31.00
C CYS A 63 -3.09 22.81 31.91
N LEU A 64 -4.21 23.32 32.44
CA LEU A 64 -4.21 24.41 33.41
C LEU A 64 -3.86 23.94 34.84
N SER A 65 -4.07 22.65 35.14
CA SER A 65 -3.69 22.04 36.41
C SER A 65 -2.17 21.85 36.47
N GLU A 66 -1.55 22.09 37.62
CA GLU A 66 -0.11 21.87 37.82
C GLU A 66 0.21 20.45 38.32
N SER A 67 -0.66 19.89 39.17
CA SER A 67 -0.43 18.62 39.88
C SER A 67 -0.95 17.39 39.15
N ASP A 68 -2.06 17.53 38.41
CA ASP A 68 -2.72 16.41 37.73
C ASP A 68 -2.84 16.72 36.24
N ARG A 69 -1.83 16.30 35.46
CA ARG A 69 -1.68 16.62 34.03
C ARG A 69 -1.69 15.35 33.18
N PRO A 70 -2.69 15.16 32.29
CA PRO A 70 -3.87 15.99 32.06
C PRO A 70 -5.00 15.72 33.06
N CYS A 71 -5.67 16.76 33.57
CA CYS A 71 -6.80 16.61 34.50
C CYS A 71 -8.13 16.22 33.83
N GLY A 72 -8.23 16.29 32.50
CA GLY A 72 -9.44 15.94 31.74
C GLY A 72 -10.62 16.91 31.85
N VAL A 73 -10.62 17.82 32.84
CA VAL A 73 -11.79 18.67 33.16
C VAL A 73 -11.60 20.17 32.94
N CYS A 74 -10.37 20.65 32.73
CA CYS A 74 -10.13 22.06 32.46
C CYS A 74 -10.49 22.45 31.02
N GLU A 75 -10.70 23.74 30.78
CA GLU A 75 -11.08 24.28 29.46
C GLU A 75 -10.14 23.82 28.34
N HIS A 76 -8.82 23.82 28.59
CA HIS A 76 -7.84 23.34 27.61
C HIS A 76 -7.99 21.84 27.33
N CYS A 77 -8.20 21.01 28.37
CA CYS A 77 -8.39 19.57 28.19
C CYS A 77 -9.66 19.25 27.40
N ILE A 78 -10.75 19.98 27.68
CA ILE A 78 -12.03 19.84 26.98
C ILE A 78 -11.90 20.29 25.52
N ALA A 79 -11.32 21.47 25.28
CA ALA A 79 -11.12 21.99 23.91
C ALA A 79 -10.24 21.07 23.06
N ILE A 80 -9.17 20.49 23.62
CA ILE A 80 -8.31 19.53 22.91
C ILE A 80 -9.06 18.21 22.66
N LYS A 81 -9.90 17.76 23.60
CA LYS A 81 -10.75 16.58 23.41
C LYS A 81 -11.70 16.77 22.22
N GLU A 82 -12.30 17.94 22.12
CA GLU A 82 -13.23 18.29 21.04
C GLU A 82 -12.54 18.61 19.71
N GLY A 83 -11.22 18.81 19.72
CA GLY A 83 -10.44 19.17 18.52
C GLY A 83 -10.53 20.65 18.16
N ASN A 84 -10.97 21.52 19.09
CA ASN A 84 -11.20 22.95 18.88
C ASN A 84 -10.12 23.83 19.51
N PHE A 85 -9.00 23.25 19.95
CA PHE A 85 -7.94 23.99 20.62
C PHE A 85 -6.92 24.53 19.61
N ILE A 86 -6.84 25.86 19.48
CA ILE A 86 -6.07 26.55 18.43
C ILE A 86 -4.58 26.20 18.41
N ASP A 87 -3.99 25.89 19.57
CA ASP A 87 -2.57 25.57 19.69
C ASP A 87 -2.27 24.07 19.58
N VAL A 88 -3.26 23.24 19.25
CA VAL A 88 -3.06 21.82 18.95
C VAL A 88 -3.60 21.55 17.55
N MET A 89 -2.70 21.33 16.61
CA MET A 89 -3.03 21.00 15.22
C MET A 89 -2.75 19.53 14.94
N GLU A 90 -3.78 18.81 14.51
CA GLU A 90 -3.68 17.43 14.06
C GLU A 90 -3.78 17.37 12.55
N ILE A 91 -2.75 16.81 11.91
CA ILE A 91 -2.62 16.70 10.47
C ILE A 91 -2.46 15.22 10.13
N ASP A 92 -3.35 14.73 9.28
CA ASP A 92 -3.19 13.42 8.67
C ASP A 92 -2.36 13.58 7.39
N ALA A 93 -1.14 13.04 7.40
CA ALA A 93 -0.22 13.15 6.28
C ALA A 93 -0.72 12.38 5.04
N ALA A 94 -1.63 11.41 5.19
CA ALA A 94 -2.21 10.72 4.04
C ALA A 94 -3.12 11.63 3.20
N SER A 95 -3.79 12.60 3.83
CA SER A 95 -4.66 13.58 3.16
C SER A 95 -3.95 14.92 2.89
N ASN A 96 -2.85 15.20 3.60
CA ASN A 96 -2.12 16.47 3.53
C ASN A 96 -0.64 16.27 3.17
N ASN A 97 -0.33 15.41 2.20
CA ASN A 97 1.04 15.03 1.83
C ASN A 97 1.83 16.10 1.03
N GLY A 98 1.16 17.14 0.55
CA GLY A 98 1.72 18.19 -0.30
C GLY A 98 2.72 19.10 0.42
N VAL A 99 3.67 19.65 -0.34
CA VAL A 99 4.72 20.55 0.17
C VAL A 99 4.13 21.87 0.70
N GLU A 100 3.07 22.38 0.08
CA GLU A 100 2.44 23.65 0.49
C GLU A 100 1.83 23.57 1.90
N ASN A 101 1.13 22.49 2.23
CA ASN A 101 0.56 22.29 3.58
C ASN A 101 1.64 22.37 4.68
N ILE A 102 2.82 21.78 4.42
CA ILE A 102 3.93 21.84 5.37
C ILE A 102 4.63 23.21 5.36
N ARG A 103 4.64 23.94 4.24
CA ARG A 103 5.13 25.33 4.20
C ARG A 103 4.24 26.23 5.06
N GLU A 104 2.92 26.14 4.92
CA GLU A 104 1.97 26.88 5.76
C GLU A 104 2.15 26.54 7.24
N LEU A 105 2.31 25.25 7.56
CA LEU A 105 2.67 24.82 8.90
C LEU A 105 3.94 25.52 9.39
N ARG A 106 5.01 25.53 8.58
CA ARG A 106 6.31 26.13 8.94
C ARG A 106 6.21 27.63 9.20
N GLU A 107 5.33 28.32 8.48
CA GLU A 107 5.07 29.75 8.72
C GLU A 107 4.33 29.96 10.04
N SER A 108 3.35 29.10 10.34
CA SER A 108 2.58 29.17 11.59
C SER A 108 3.43 28.89 12.85
N VAL A 109 4.49 28.09 12.73
CA VAL A 109 5.41 27.69 13.82
C VAL A 109 6.14 28.90 14.42
N LYS A 110 6.40 29.94 13.63
CA LYS A 110 7.15 31.14 14.06
C LYS A 110 6.43 31.94 15.14
N TYR A 111 5.10 31.81 15.22
CA TYR A 111 4.27 32.56 16.16
C TYR A 111 4.09 31.80 17.48
N PRO A 112 4.12 32.50 18.62
CA PRO A 112 3.87 31.89 19.93
C PRO A 112 2.45 31.31 20.02
N PRO A 113 2.17 30.43 21.00
CA PRO A 113 0.84 29.89 21.24
C PRO A 113 -0.13 31.01 21.63
N ALA A 114 -1.40 30.89 21.23
CA ALA A 114 -2.42 31.89 21.49
C ALA A 114 -3.05 31.76 22.90
N ALA A 115 -3.21 30.53 23.39
CA ALA A 115 -3.85 30.23 24.69
C ALA A 115 -3.04 29.21 25.52
N GLY A 116 -2.43 28.22 24.87
CA GLY A 116 -1.66 27.16 25.52
C GLY A 116 -0.27 27.57 25.98
N ARG A 117 0.41 26.66 26.68
CA ARG A 117 1.85 26.79 27.02
C ARG A 117 2.74 26.43 25.84
N LYS A 118 2.27 25.50 25.00
CA LYS A 118 2.97 24.94 23.84
C LYS A 118 2.03 24.86 22.64
N LYS A 119 2.59 25.12 21.46
CA LYS A 119 1.96 24.87 20.17
C LYS A 119 2.36 23.48 19.69
N VAL A 120 1.41 22.55 19.68
CA VAL A 120 1.63 21.13 19.43
C VAL A 120 1.15 20.76 18.03
N TYR A 121 2.02 20.16 17.23
CA TYR A 121 1.72 19.62 15.91
C TYR A 121 1.74 18.10 15.97
N ILE A 122 0.58 17.47 15.81
CA ILE A 122 0.44 16.03 15.71
C ILE A 122 0.36 15.69 14.22
N ILE A 123 1.34 14.96 13.70
CA ILE A 123 1.37 14.52 12.30
C ILE A 123 1.20 13.00 12.28
N ASP A 124 0.01 12.53 11.92
CA ASP A 124 -0.31 11.11 11.81
C ASP A 124 0.10 10.56 10.44
N GLU A 125 0.45 9.28 10.41
CA GLU A 125 1.03 8.57 9.26
C GLU A 125 2.11 9.36 8.52
N VAL A 126 3.06 9.95 9.26
CA VAL A 126 4.08 10.87 8.72
C VAL A 126 4.90 10.29 7.56
N HIS A 127 5.00 8.96 7.44
CA HIS A 127 5.65 8.28 6.32
C HIS A 127 4.97 8.53 4.96
N MET A 128 3.75 9.06 4.94
CA MET A 128 3.00 9.43 3.75
C MET A 128 3.35 10.82 3.21
N LEU A 129 4.17 11.61 3.91
CA LEU A 129 4.61 12.91 3.42
C LEU A 129 5.50 12.77 2.18
N SER A 130 5.37 13.72 1.25
CA SER A 130 6.28 13.84 0.11
C SER A 130 7.71 14.19 0.58
N THR A 131 8.71 13.85 -0.23
CA THR A 131 10.12 14.19 0.05
C THR A 131 10.34 15.69 0.22
N GLY A 132 9.67 16.51 -0.60
CA GLY A 132 9.69 17.97 -0.46
C GLY A 132 9.09 18.45 0.87
N ALA A 133 8.00 17.83 1.33
CA ALA A 133 7.38 18.12 2.62
C ALA A 133 8.30 17.74 3.80
N PHE A 134 8.98 16.60 3.74
CA PHE A 134 9.99 16.23 4.75
C PHE A 134 11.11 17.26 4.87
N ASN A 135 11.67 17.70 3.73
CA ASN A 135 12.75 18.69 3.71
C ASN A 135 12.30 20.05 4.27
N ALA A 136 11.04 20.42 4.06
CA ALA A 136 10.48 21.64 4.63
C ALA A 136 10.37 21.56 6.17
N LEU A 137 10.08 20.38 6.72
CA LEU A 137 9.98 20.13 8.16
C LEU A 137 11.35 20.05 8.86
N LEU A 138 12.38 19.53 8.18
CA LEU A 138 13.72 19.32 8.76
C LEU A 138 14.32 20.57 9.39
N LYS A 139 14.23 21.73 8.73
CA LYS A 139 14.75 23.00 9.25
C LYS A 139 14.14 23.36 10.61
N THR A 140 12.86 23.04 10.79
CA THR A 140 12.13 23.34 12.01
C THR A 140 12.36 22.30 13.10
N LEU A 141 12.64 21.04 12.73
CA LEU A 141 13.07 20.01 13.68
C LEU A 141 14.52 20.21 14.15
N GLU A 142 15.38 20.83 13.33
CA GLU A 142 16.76 21.17 13.67
C GLU A 142 16.85 22.32 14.67
N GLU A 143 16.08 23.39 14.45
CA GLU A 143 16.07 24.59 15.28
C GLU A 143 14.62 24.91 15.71
N PRO A 144 14.00 24.08 16.57
CA PRO A 144 12.63 24.27 16.98
C PRO A 144 12.51 25.46 17.94
N PRO A 145 11.53 26.35 17.77
CA PRO A 145 11.21 27.35 18.77
C PRO A 145 10.82 26.69 20.10
N GLU A 146 11.20 27.30 21.23
CA GLU A 146 10.96 26.72 22.56
C GLU A 146 9.48 26.45 22.85
N HIS A 147 8.55 27.20 22.25
CA HIS A 147 7.11 27.04 22.44
C HIS A 147 6.49 25.95 21.56
N VAL A 148 7.25 25.28 20.70
CA VAL A 148 6.74 24.31 19.72
C VAL A 148 7.04 22.87 20.15
N MET A 149 6.10 21.97 19.88
CA MET A 149 6.28 20.53 20.05
C MET A 149 5.74 19.78 18.83
N PHE A 150 6.53 18.85 18.30
CA PHE A 150 6.10 17.92 17.26
C PHE A 150 5.85 16.53 17.83
N ILE A 151 4.75 15.91 17.43
CA ILE A 151 4.45 14.51 17.70
C ILE A 151 4.17 13.84 16.36
N LEU A 152 5.14 13.09 15.87
CA LEU A 152 5.06 12.36 14.62
C LEU A 152 4.59 10.94 14.93
N ALA A 153 3.60 10.42 14.23
CA ALA A 153 3.15 9.04 14.37
C ALA A 153 3.29 8.28 13.04
N THR A 154 3.78 7.04 13.08
CA THR A 154 3.94 6.21 11.89
C THR A 154 3.75 4.72 12.19
N THR A 155 3.17 3.99 11.24
CA THR A 155 3.23 2.52 11.21
C THR A 155 4.48 1.97 10.54
N GLU A 156 5.21 2.78 9.78
CA GLU A 156 6.34 2.36 8.93
C GLU A 156 7.59 3.23 9.21
N PRO A 157 8.25 3.06 10.36
CA PRO A 157 9.43 3.87 10.71
C PRO A 157 10.60 3.71 9.73
N GLN A 158 10.71 2.56 9.05
CA GLN A 158 11.73 2.28 8.04
C GLN A 158 11.63 3.17 6.79
N LYS A 159 10.45 3.73 6.51
CA LYS A 159 10.24 4.67 5.40
C LYS A 159 10.70 6.09 5.72
N LEU A 160 11.03 6.37 6.99
CA LEU A 160 11.44 7.71 7.41
C LEU A 160 12.94 7.93 7.17
N PRO A 161 13.34 9.13 6.70
CA PRO A 161 14.74 9.50 6.60
C PRO A 161 15.44 9.41 7.96
N ALA A 162 16.68 8.92 7.98
CA ALA A 162 17.51 8.84 9.19
C ALA A 162 17.69 10.21 9.87
N THR A 163 17.62 11.30 9.09
CA THR A 163 17.69 12.69 9.56
C THR A 163 16.53 13.09 10.47
N ILE A 164 15.34 12.49 10.30
CA ILE A 164 14.19 12.68 11.21
C ILE A 164 14.37 11.83 12.46
N LEU A 165 14.77 10.57 12.28
CA LEU A 165 14.95 9.62 13.37
C LEU A 165 15.96 10.12 14.41
N SER A 166 17.03 10.79 13.98
CA SER A 166 18.07 11.33 14.88
C SER A 166 17.64 12.56 15.68
N ARG A 167 16.55 13.23 15.30
CA ARG A 167 16.06 14.48 15.90
C ARG A 167 14.81 14.30 16.76
N CYS A 168 14.21 13.11 16.73
CA CYS A 168 13.02 12.81 17.49
C CYS A 168 13.33 11.86 18.64
N MET A 169 12.67 12.06 19.78
CA MET A 169 12.60 11.03 20.81
C MET A 169 11.67 9.91 20.32
N ARG A 170 12.26 8.77 19.94
CA ARG A 170 11.50 7.62 19.48
C ARG A 170 10.86 6.86 20.65
N LEU A 171 9.57 6.60 20.55
CA LEU A 171 8.80 5.75 21.46
C LEU A 171 8.09 4.66 20.64
N ASP A 172 8.45 3.40 20.90
CA ASP A 172 7.87 2.24 20.21
C ASP A 172 6.66 1.70 20.98
N PHE A 173 5.50 1.72 20.33
CA PHE A 173 4.24 1.15 20.78
C PHE A 173 4.19 -0.32 20.38
N LYS A 174 3.93 -1.17 21.37
CA LYS A 174 3.86 -2.62 21.16
C LYS A 174 2.44 -3.03 20.79
N ARG A 175 2.31 -4.22 20.21
CA ARG A 175 0.99 -4.85 20.08
C ARG A 175 0.43 -5.11 21.48
N ILE A 176 -0.86 -4.82 21.66
CA ILE A 176 -1.51 -4.97 22.97
C ILE A 176 -1.78 -6.46 23.21
N PRO A 177 -1.41 -7.02 24.37
CA PRO A 177 -1.65 -8.43 24.66
C PRO A 177 -3.14 -8.78 24.55
N GLN A 178 -3.46 -9.92 23.94
CA GLN A 178 -4.86 -10.35 23.74
C GLN A 178 -5.63 -10.42 25.05
N LYS A 179 -5.01 -10.87 26.15
CA LYS A 179 -5.62 -10.89 27.48
C LYS A 179 -6.10 -9.50 27.93
N VAL A 180 -5.33 -8.46 27.66
CA VAL A 180 -5.69 -7.08 27.99
C VAL A 180 -6.86 -6.61 27.14
N ILE A 181 -6.86 -6.92 25.83
CA ILE A 181 -7.98 -6.59 24.93
C ILE A 181 -9.25 -7.31 25.35
N ALA A 182 -9.18 -8.62 25.67
CA ALA A 182 -10.33 -9.41 26.10
C ALA A 182 -10.95 -8.86 27.39
N GLN A 183 -10.11 -8.48 28.37
CA GLN A 183 -10.54 -7.85 29.62
C GLN A 183 -11.22 -6.51 29.37
N ASP A 184 -10.67 -5.69 28.49
CA ASP A 184 -11.26 -4.40 28.10
C ASP A 184 -12.62 -4.57 27.42
N MET A 185 -12.73 -5.47 26.43
CA MET A 185 -14.01 -5.76 25.76
C MET A 185 -15.06 -6.27 26.76
N ALA A 186 -14.67 -7.15 27.69
CA ALA A 186 -15.57 -7.65 28.73
C ALA A 186 -16.04 -6.55 29.69
N ALA A 187 -15.15 -5.62 30.07
CA ALA A 187 -15.51 -4.47 30.89
C ALA A 187 -16.53 -3.56 30.17
N ILE A 188 -16.31 -3.27 28.89
CA ILE A 188 -17.23 -2.44 28.07
C ILE A 188 -18.60 -3.12 27.91
N CYS A 189 -18.64 -4.44 27.72
CA CYS A 189 -19.89 -5.22 27.70
C CYS A 189 -20.64 -5.10 29.03
N ALA A 190 -19.95 -5.27 30.15
CA ALA A 190 -20.53 -5.20 31.49
C ALA A 190 -21.11 -3.81 31.80
N GLU A 191 -20.42 -2.73 31.42
CA GLU A 191 -20.92 -1.34 31.56
C GLU A 191 -22.22 -1.11 30.79
N ARG A 192 -22.44 -1.87 29.71
CA ARG A 192 -23.64 -1.79 28.87
C ARG A 192 -24.72 -2.81 29.24
N GLY A 193 -24.50 -3.61 30.29
CA GLY A 193 -25.43 -4.64 30.73
C GLY A 193 -25.55 -5.81 29.74
N VAL A 194 -24.47 -6.11 29.01
CA VAL A 194 -24.37 -7.25 28.10
C VAL A 194 -23.37 -8.24 28.68
N ASP A 195 -23.77 -9.49 28.81
CA ASP A 195 -22.89 -10.57 29.26
C ASP A 195 -22.11 -11.12 28.06
N ILE A 196 -20.80 -11.31 28.20
CA ILE A 196 -19.95 -11.92 27.17
C ILE A 196 -19.22 -13.13 27.74
N SER A 197 -19.23 -14.23 27.00
CA SER A 197 -18.47 -15.43 27.37
C SER A 197 -16.96 -15.19 27.24
N ASP A 198 -16.17 -15.89 28.06
CA ASP A 198 -14.71 -15.79 28.05
C ASP A 198 -14.10 -16.22 26.70
N ASP A 199 -14.70 -17.22 26.03
CA ASP A 199 -14.32 -17.65 24.68
C ASP A 199 -14.66 -16.61 23.60
N ALA A 200 -15.77 -15.89 23.72
CA ALA A 200 -16.13 -14.80 22.82
C ALA A 200 -15.18 -13.61 22.97
N ALA A 201 -14.86 -13.23 24.21
CA ALA A 201 -13.91 -12.15 24.50
C ALA A 201 -12.51 -12.48 23.97
N ARG A 202 -12.05 -13.74 24.15
CA ARG A 202 -10.79 -14.23 23.53
C ARG A 202 -10.83 -14.16 22.01
N LEU A 203 -11.93 -14.58 21.39
CA LEU A 203 -12.06 -14.55 19.93
C LEU A 203 -12.00 -13.10 19.42
N LEU A 204 -12.73 -12.18 20.02
CA LEU A 204 -12.65 -10.74 19.69
C LEU A 204 -11.22 -10.21 19.80
N ALA A 205 -10.54 -10.52 20.90
CA ALA A 205 -9.15 -10.10 21.10
C ALA A 205 -8.18 -10.71 20.09
N SER A 206 -8.42 -11.95 19.66
CA SER A 206 -7.65 -12.60 18.59
C SER A 206 -7.87 -11.91 17.25
N CYS A 207 -9.13 -11.64 16.89
CA CYS A 207 -9.48 -10.91 15.67
C CYS A 207 -8.95 -9.47 15.64
N ALA A 208 -8.80 -8.85 16.81
CA ALA A 208 -8.22 -7.52 16.96
C ALA A 208 -6.71 -7.45 16.64
N ASP A 209 -5.99 -8.58 16.63
CA ASP A 209 -4.54 -8.68 16.30
C ASP A 209 -3.64 -7.63 17.03
N GLY A 210 -3.95 -7.33 18.28
CA GLY A 210 -3.22 -6.35 19.08
C GLY A 210 -3.60 -4.88 18.85
N SER A 211 -4.68 -4.62 18.10
CA SER A 211 -5.27 -3.30 17.83
C SER A 211 -6.57 -3.12 18.62
N VAL A 212 -6.54 -2.28 19.66
CA VAL A 212 -7.76 -1.97 20.46
C VAL A 212 -8.83 -1.32 19.59
N ARG A 213 -8.43 -0.49 18.62
CA ARG A 213 -9.38 0.15 17.68
C ARG A 213 -10.17 -0.88 16.89
N ASP A 214 -9.51 -1.93 16.39
CA ASP A 214 -10.17 -2.95 15.58
C ASP A 214 -11.03 -3.86 16.47
N GLY A 215 -10.55 -4.22 17.67
CA GLY A 215 -11.36 -4.92 18.68
C GLY A 215 -12.65 -4.18 19.04
N LEU A 216 -12.56 -2.87 19.33
CA LEU A 216 -13.74 -2.04 19.59
C LEU A 216 -14.66 -1.95 18.38
N SER A 217 -14.13 -1.96 17.15
CA SER A 217 -14.94 -1.89 15.93
C SER A 217 -15.75 -3.18 15.72
N ILE A 218 -15.13 -4.35 15.97
CA ILE A 218 -15.82 -5.64 15.92
C ILE A 218 -16.85 -5.73 17.04
N LEU A 219 -16.48 -5.35 18.27
CA LEU A 219 -17.42 -5.36 19.40
C LEU A 219 -18.64 -4.49 19.12
N ASP A 220 -18.46 -3.31 18.50
CA ASP A 220 -19.56 -2.42 18.16
C ASP A 220 -20.55 -3.06 17.17
N GLN A 221 -20.03 -3.83 16.21
CA GLN A 221 -20.84 -4.60 15.27
C GLN A 221 -21.62 -5.71 15.96
N VAL A 222 -20.97 -6.46 16.87
CA VAL A 222 -21.63 -7.52 17.64
C VAL A 222 -22.73 -6.95 18.54
N LEU A 223 -22.46 -5.84 19.24
CA LEU A 223 -23.46 -5.18 20.09
C LEU A 223 -24.63 -4.59 19.29
N ALA A 224 -24.41 -4.19 18.03
CA ALA A 224 -25.48 -3.74 17.15
C ALA A 224 -26.51 -4.85 16.85
N GLY A 225 -26.16 -6.13 17.04
CA GLY A 225 -27.09 -7.26 16.99
C GLY A 225 -28.19 -7.23 18.06
N GLY A 226 -27.97 -6.52 19.17
CA GLY A 226 -28.97 -6.33 20.23
C GLY A 226 -29.12 -7.52 21.19
N ASP A 227 -28.22 -8.49 21.13
CA ASP A 227 -28.16 -9.61 22.05
C ASP A 227 -27.71 -9.20 23.45
N LYS A 228 -28.35 -9.79 24.48
CA LYS A 228 -27.95 -9.61 25.89
C LYS A 228 -26.80 -10.51 26.32
N TYR A 229 -26.57 -11.59 25.58
CA TYR A 229 -25.51 -12.57 25.83
C TYR A 229 -24.73 -12.81 24.54
N ILE A 230 -23.43 -12.62 24.58
CA ILE A 230 -22.51 -12.80 23.47
C ILE A 230 -21.67 -14.06 23.72
N ASP A 231 -21.95 -15.10 22.95
CA ASP A 231 -21.15 -16.32 22.85
C ASP A 231 -20.19 -16.26 21.66
N ARG A 232 -19.39 -17.31 21.49
CA ARG A 232 -18.36 -17.38 20.45
C ARG A 232 -18.99 -17.39 19.06
N GLU A 233 -20.11 -18.09 18.90
CA GLU A 233 -20.86 -18.24 17.66
C GLU A 233 -21.34 -16.88 17.15
N LYS A 234 -21.92 -16.05 18.03
CA LYS A 234 -22.33 -14.69 17.66
C LYS A 234 -21.16 -13.85 17.16
N VAL A 235 -20.00 -13.92 17.82
CA VAL A 235 -18.82 -13.17 17.34
C VAL A 235 -18.41 -13.64 15.94
N LEU A 236 -18.46 -14.94 15.64
CA LEU A 236 -18.13 -15.48 14.30
C LEU A 236 -19.08 -15.00 13.21
N GLU A 237 -20.37 -14.80 13.51
CA GLU A 237 -21.34 -14.25 12.56
C GLU A 237 -20.93 -12.86 12.06
N TYR A 238 -20.39 -12.01 12.95
CA TYR A 238 -20.01 -10.64 12.62
C TYR A 238 -18.59 -10.48 12.08
N VAL A 239 -17.64 -11.31 12.54
CA VAL A 239 -16.25 -11.24 12.06
C VAL A 239 -16.15 -11.69 10.60
N GLY A 240 -17.15 -12.42 10.09
CA GLY A 240 -17.14 -12.89 8.71
C GLY A 240 -16.03 -13.90 8.44
N THR A 241 -15.36 -14.39 9.47
CA THR A 241 -14.40 -15.50 9.37
C THR A 241 -15.15 -16.74 8.92
N THR A 242 -14.50 -17.52 8.07
CA THR A 242 -14.96 -18.88 7.83
C THR A 242 -14.58 -19.72 9.03
N GLY A 243 -15.46 -20.61 9.49
CA GLY A 243 -15.18 -21.46 10.65
C GLY A 243 -13.93 -22.30 10.41
N GLU A 244 -13.21 -22.64 11.49
CA GLU A 244 -12.00 -23.49 11.42
C GLU A 244 -12.26 -24.81 10.67
N GLU A 245 -13.48 -25.35 10.79
CA GLU A 245 -13.94 -26.53 10.07
C GLU A 245 -13.77 -26.42 8.54
N PHE A 246 -14.07 -25.26 7.95
CA PHE A 246 -13.85 -25.05 6.53
C PHE A 246 -12.38 -25.17 6.15
N PHE A 247 -11.47 -24.61 6.94
CA PHE A 247 -10.03 -24.68 6.64
C PHE A 247 -9.45 -26.07 6.86
N ILE A 248 -9.94 -26.79 7.87
CA ILE A 248 -9.63 -28.21 8.08
C ILE A 248 -10.05 -29.00 6.84
N ASP A 249 -11.30 -28.87 6.41
CA ASP A 249 -11.84 -29.62 5.27
C ASP A 249 -11.18 -29.23 3.95
N LEU A 250 -10.96 -27.92 3.72
CA LEU A 250 -10.27 -27.40 2.55
C LEU A 250 -8.85 -27.97 2.45
N THR A 251 -8.10 -27.89 3.56
CA THR A 251 -6.71 -28.39 3.61
C THR A 251 -6.68 -29.91 3.43
N GLU A 252 -7.62 -30.66 3.99
CA GLU A 252 -7.72 -32.10 3.75
C GLU A 252 -7.99 -32.42 2.27
N LEU A 253 -8.92 -31.71 1.63
CA LEU A 253 -9.20 -31.89 0.20
C LEU A 253 -7.99 -31.54 -0.66
N VAL A 254 -7.25 -30.48 -0.32
CA VAL A 254 -6.03 -30.06 -1.02
C VAL A 254 -4.90 -31.08 -0.85
N SER A 255 -4.60 -31.53 0.37
CA SER A 255 -3.59 -32.58 0.63
C SER A 255 -3.95 -33.90 -0.05
N LEU A 256 -5.23 -34.24 -0.17
CA LEU A 256 -5.69 -35.42 -0.92
C LEU A 256 -5.76 -35.21 -2.44
N ARG A 257 -5.29 -34.07 -2.95
CA ARG A 257 -5.31 -33.69 -4.39
C ARG A 257 -6.70 -33.67 -5.02
N LYS A 258 -7.74 -33.40 -4.23
CA LYS A 258 -9.14 -33.33 -4.65
C LYS A 258 -9.52 -31.89 -5.03
N SER A 259 -8.78 -31.26 -5.95
CA SER A 259 -8.93 -29.83 -6.30
C SER A 259 -10.36 -29.47 -6.72
N ALA A 260 -11.06 -30.33 -7.46
CA ALA A 260 -12.44 -30.08 -7.86
C ALA A 260 -13.39 -29.93 -6.65
N LYS A 261 -13.23 -30.76 -5.61
CA LYS A 261 -14.04 -30.66 -4.39
C LYS A 261 -13.65 -29.45 -3.55
N ALA A 262 -12.36 -29.13 -3.49
CA ALA A 262 -11.86 -27.93 -2.80
C ALA A 262 -12.43 -26.64 -3.41
N LEU A 263 -12.51 -26.57 -4.75
CA LEU A 263 -13.10 -25.44 -5.47
C LEU A 263 -14.62 -25.32 -5.24
N LEU A 264 -15.34 -26.45 -5.13
CA LEU A 264 -16.76 -26.44 -4.77
C LEU A 264 -16.97 -25.91 -3.34
N LEU A 265 -16.18 -26.42 -2.39
CA LEU A 265 -16.23 -25.95 -0.99
C LEU A 265 -15.93 -24.44 -0.90
N LEU A 266 -14.95 -23.94 -1.65
CA LEU A 266 -14.69 -22.51 -1.74
C LEU A 266 -15.89 -21.74 -2.30
N ASN A 267 -16.52 -22.24 -3.38
CA ASN A 267 -17.65 -21.56 -3.99
C ASN A 267 -18.84 -21.41 -3.04
N ASP A 268 -19.12 -22.42 -2.22
CA ASP A 268 -20.21 -22.37 -1.24
C ASP A 268 -20.00 -21.22 -0.24
N VAL A 269 -18.79 -21.14 0.33
CA VAL A 269 -18.39 -20.08 1.26
C VAL A 269 -18.38 -18.68 0.61
N LEU A 270 -17.96 -18.58 -0.66
CA LEU A 270 -18.02 -17.31 -1.38
C LEU A 270 -19.45 -16.87 -1.71
N THR A 271 -20.37 -17.82 -1.89
CA THR A 271 -21.79 -17.52 -2.14
C THR A 271 -22.47 -16.96 -0.89
N GLU A 272 -21.96 -17.29 0.30
CA GLU A 272 -22.35 -16.68 1.58
C GLU A 272 -21.81 -15.25 1.79
N GLY A 273 -21.03 -14.72 0.83
CA GLY A 273 -20.52 -13.34 0.88
C GLY A 273 -19.25 -13.14 1.69
N LYS A 274 -18.53 -14.23 2.01
CA LYS A 274 -17.26 -14.17 2.75
C LYS A 274 -16.16 -13.50 1.91
N ASP A 275 -15.32 -12.70 2.56
CA ASP A 275 -14.27 -11.93 1.86
C ASP A 275 -13.11 -12.84 1.41
N VAL A 276 -12.80 -12.79 0.11
CA VAL A 276 -11.75 -13.64 -0.50
C VAL A 276 -10.38 -13.39 0.12
N LYS A 277 -10.03 -12.11 0.38
CA LYS A 277 -8.72 -11.76 0.91
C LYS A 277 -8.58 -12.23 2.36
N GLN A 278 -9.67 -12.20 3.12
CA GLN A 278 -9.74 -12.75 4.46
C GLN A 278 -9.60 -14.27 4.45
N ILE A 279 -10.29 -14.98 3.56
CA ILE A 279 -10.14 -16.44 3.38
C ILE A 279 -8.67 -16.82 3.12
N MET A 280 -7.98 -16.08 2.25
CA MET A 280 -6.55 -16.33 1.98
C MET A 280 -5.70 -16.19 3.26
N LYS A 281 -5.92 -15.14 4.05
CA LYS A 281 -5.18 -14.89 5.30
C LYS A 281 -5.48 -15.94 6.37
N ASP A 282 -6.74 -16.29 6.53
CA ASP A 282 -7.19 -17.29 7.49
C ASP A 282 -6.64 -18.67 7.12
N TRP A 283 -6.55 -18.99 5.83
CA TRP A 283 -5.94 -20.25 5.38
C TRP A 283 -4.43 -20.30 5.68
N VAL A 284 -3.70 -19.19 5.54
CA VAL A 284 -2.30 -19.08 6.01
C VAL A 284 -2.23 -19.28 7.53
N SER A 285 -3.16 -18.70 8.29
CA SER A 285 -3.23 -18.89 9.74
C SER A 285 -3.49 -20.35 10.13
N HIS A 286 -4.32 -21.07 9.37
CA HIS A 286 -4.55 -22.50 9.54
C HIS A 286 -3.27 -23.31 9.31
N TYR A 287 -2.53 -23.06 8.21
CA TYR A 287 -1.23 -23.71 8.00
C TYR A 287 -0.21 -23.39 9.10
N ARG A 288 -0.20 -22.16 9.63
CA ARG A 288 0.60 -21.80 10.81
C ARG A 288 0.20 -22.64 12.02
N SER A 289 -1.09 -22.88 12.21
CA SER A 289 -1.61 -23.70 13.31
C SER A 289 -1.18 -25.17 13.17
N LEU A 290 -1.19 -25.72 11.95
CA LEU A 290 -0.64 -27.04 11.66
C LEU A 290 0.87 -27.10 11.98
N LEU A 291 1.62 -26.06 11.64
CA LEU A 291 3.05 -25.98 11.95
C LEU A 291 3.30 -25.96 13.47
N ILE A 292 2.60 -25.10 14.21
CA ILE A 292 2.77 -24.95 15.66
C ILE A 292 2.41 -26.25 16.38
N THR A 293 1.24 -26.84 16.08
CA THR A 293 0.83 -28.11 16.71
C THR A 293 1.74 -29.29 16.38
N LYS A 294 2.54 -29.22 15.32
CA LYS A 294 3.54 -30.24 14.98
C LYS A 294 4.79 -30.17 15.86
N PHE A 295 5.15 -28.98 16.35
CA PHE A 295 6.41 -28.73 17.08
C PHE A 295 6.22 -28.33 18.55
N VAL A 296 5.01 -27.99 18.97
CA VAL A 296 4.69 -27.52 20.33
C VAL A 296 3.66 -28.45 20.96
N ASP A 297 4.02 -29.11 22.06
CA ASP A 297 3.15 -30.04 22.77
C ASP A 297 1.96 -29.35 23.46
N ASP A 298 2.14 -28.10 23.91
CA ASP A 298 1.13 -27.29 24.60
C ASP A 298 0.77 -26.04 23.76
N ALA A 299 0.12 -26.27 22.63
CA ALA A 299 -0.17 -25.24 21.64
C ALA A 299 -1.47 -24.43 21.93
N GLU A 300 -2.22 -24.78 22.97
CA GLU A 300 -3.54 -24.20 23.27
C GLU A 300 -3.45 -22.69 23.50
N ASP A 301 -2.48 -22.26 24.32
CA ASP A 301 -2.19 -20.85 24.61
C ASP A 301 -1.69 -20.05 23.39
N MET A 302 -1.09 -20.72 22.40
CA MET A 302 -0.57 -20.06 21.19
C MET A 302 -1.59 -19.94 20.07
N LEU A 303 -2.57 -20.85 20.03
CA LEU A 303 -3.48 -21.01 18.89
C LEU A 303 -4.90 -20.48 19.14
N ASN A 304 -5.26 -20.17 20.39
CA ASN A 304 -6.54 -19.53 20.76
C ASN A 304 -7.77 -20.18 20.09
N MET A 305 -7.76 -21.50 19.97
CA MET A 305 -8.83 -22.30 19.38
C MET A 305 -9.48 -23.19 20.44
N SER A 306 -10.72 -23.63 20.19
CA SER A 306 -11.40 -24.57 21.11
C SER A 306 -10.61 -25.87 21.22
N ALA A 307 -10.72 -26.56 22.35
CA ALA A 307 -10.08 -27.87 22.57
C ALA A 307 -10.47 -28.90 21.48
N GLU A 308 -11.70 -28.82 20.97
CA GLU A 308 -12.18 -29.66 19.86
C GLU A 308 -11.43 -29.36 18.55
N ASN A 309 -11.30 -28.09 18.17
CA ASN A 309 -10.55 -27.68 16.99
C ASN A 309 -9.06 -27.98 17.13
N LEU A 310 -8.48 -27.75 18.32
CA LEU A 310 -7.08 -28.07 18.60
C LEU A 310 -6.79 -29.56 18.34
N LYS A 311 -7.70 -30.43 18.77
CA LYS A 311 -7.59 -31.87 18.51
C LYS A 311 -7.66 -32.18 17.02
N ARG A 312 -8.62 -31.62 16.28
CA ARG A 312 -8.75 -31.83 14.82
C ARG A 312 -7.51 -31.33 14.06
N VAL A 313 -7.02 -30.13 14.39
CA VAL A 313 -5.82 -29.53 13.79
C VAL A 313 -4.57 -30.36 14.12
N SER A 314 -4.44 -30.85 15.36
CA SER A 314 -3.35 -31.76 15.75
C SER A 314 -3.39 -33.10 15.00
N GLU A 315 -4.58 -33.67 14.76
CA GLU A 315 -4.72 -34.88 13.96
C GLU A 315 -4.35 -34.64 12.48
N GLN A 316 -4.74 -33.48 11.93
CA GLN A 316 -4.40 -33.10 10.57
C GLN A 316 -2.91 -32.80 10.40
N SER A 317 -2.26 -32.12 11.36
CA SER A 317 -0.83 -31.76 11.27
C SER A 317 0.08 -32.98 11.22
N ARG A 318 -0.35 -34.12 11.76
CA ARG A 318 0.36 -35.40 11.62
C ARG A 318 0.33 -35.98 10.20
N ARG A 319 -0.67 -35.60 9.39
CA ARG A 319 -0.86 -36.10 8.02
C ARG A 319 -0.28 -35.18 6.96
N VAL A 320 -0.18 -33.88 7.25
CA VAL A 320 0.40 -32.87 6.34
C VAL A 320 1.91 -32.80 6.56
N SER A 321 2.71 -32.92 5.50
CA SER A 321 4.18 -32.81 5.58
C SER A 321 4.64 -31.38 5.89
N VAL A 322 5.88 -31.19 6.38
CA VAL A 322 6.39 -29.83 6.65
C VAL A 322 6.62 -29.09 5.33
N GLU A 323 7.02 -29.83 4.30
CA GLU A 323 7.23 -29.37 2.94
C GLU A 323 5.92 -28.87 2.29
N GLU A 324 4.81 -29.58 2.51
CA GLU A 324 3.48 -29.10 2.08
C GLU A 324 3.07 -27.81 2.78
N ILE A 325 3.29 -27.72 4.10
CA ILE A 325 2.98 -26.52 4.88
C ILE A 325 3.79 -25.33 4.36
N ASP A 326 5.11 -25.51 4.17
CA ASP A 326 6.02 -24.47 3.67
C ASP A 326 5.62 -23.99 2.26
N TYR A 327 5.36 -24.92 1.34
CA TYR A 327 4.90 -24.59 -0.01
C TYR A 327 3.58 -23.82 0.02
N ALA A 328 2.60 -24.30 0.80
CA ALA A 328 1.29 -23.67 0.90
C ALA A 328 1.36 -22.26 1.49
N VAL A 329 2.11 -22.07 2.58
CA VAL A 329 2.31 -20.74 3.21
C VAL A 329 2.98 -19.78 2.24
N THR A 330 4.02 -20.23 1.54
CA THR A 330 4.75 -19.40 0.57
C THR A 330 3.85 -19.03 -0.62
N LYS A 331 3.14 -20.01 -1.18
CA LYS A 331 2.22 -19.81 -2.31
C LYS A 331 1.11 -18.83 -1.94
N LEU A 332 0.43 -19.05 -0.82
CA LEU A 332 -0.65 -18.18 -0.35
C LEU A 332 -0.16 -16.78 -0.03
N SER A 333 1.01 -16.63 0.60
CA SER A 333 1.60 -15.31 0.91
C SER A 333 1.87 -14.51 -0.37
N LYS A 334 2.38 -15.16 -1.42
CA LYS A 334 2.55 -14.54 -2.74
C LYS A 334 1.19 -14.16 -3.34
N THR A 335 0.22 -15.08 -3.32
CA THR A 335 -1.13 -14.83 -3.82
C THR A 335 -1.82 -13.67 -3.10
N ILE A 336 -1.64 -13.50 -1.79
CA ILE A 336 -2.18 -12.38 -1.01
C ILE A 336 -1.59 -11.04 -1.49
N ASN A 337 -0.29 -11.00 -1.76
CA ASN A 337 0.37 -9.80 -2.28
C ASN A 337 -0.16 -9.43 -3.67
N ASP A 338 -0.31 -10.41 -4.56
CA ASP A 338 -0.85 -10.21 -5.91
C ASP A 338 -2.32 -9.77 -5.87
N ALA A 339 -3.12 -10.37 -4.96
CA ALA A 339 -4.52 -10.05 -4.75
C ALA A 339 -4.74 -8.64 -4.18
N ARG A 340 -3.71 -8.00 -3.61
CA ARG A 340 -3.81 -6.62 -3.11
C ARG A 340 -4.18 -5.63 -4.22
N TRP A 341 -3.64 -5.83 -5.42
CA TRP A 341 -3.76 -4.93 -6.58
C TRP A 341 -4.63 -5.49 -7.71
N SER A 342 -5.06 -6.74 -7.61
CA SER A 342 -5.88 -7.41 -8.62
C SER A 342 -7.36 -7.01 -8.55
N THR A 343 -7.99 -6.89 -9.73
CA THR A 343 -9.45 -6.75 -9.86
C THR A 343 -10.20 -8.06 -9.66
N ASN A 344 -9.50 -9.21 -9.69
CA ASN A 344 -10.09 -10.55 -9.59
C ASN A 344 -9.37 -11.42 -8.55
N PRO A 345 -9.45 -11.10 -7.24
CA PRO A 345 -8.80 -11.87 -6.18
C PRO A 345 -9.32 -13.31 -6.08
N ARG A 346 -10.58 -13.56 -6.46
CA ARG A 346 -11.19 -14.90 -6.47
C ARG A 346 -10.41 -15.89 -7.34
N VAL A 347 -10.12 -15.49 -8.59
CA VAL A 347 -9.40 -16.34 -9.54
C VAL A 347 -8.00 -16.69 -9.02
N LEU A 348 -7.34 -15.75 -8.35
CA LEU A 348 -6.02 -15.98 -7.76
C LEU A 348 -6.07 -17.01 -6.63
N LEU A 349 -7.12 -17.01 -5.80
CA LEU A 349 -7.32 -18.04 -4.77
C LEU A 349 -7.60 -19.41 -5.40
N GLU A 350 -8.48 -19.48 -6.40
CA GLU A 350 -8.81 -20.72 -7.11
C GLU A 350 -7.56 -21.35 -7.74
N LEU A 351 -6.71 -20.53 -8.38
CA LEU A 351 -5.42 -20.97 -8.91
C LEU A 351 -4.46 -21.44 -7.80
N ALA A 352 -4.41 -20.74 -6.66
CA ALA A 352 -3.59 -21.13 -5.53
C ALA A 352 -4.01 -22.51 -4.99
N ILE A 353 -5.31 -22.78 -4.83
CA ILE A 353 -5.84 -24.09 -4.43
C ILE A 353 -5.35 -25.19 -5.37
N VAL A 354 -5.45 -24.97 -6.68
CA VAL A 354 -5.01 -25.96 -7.68
C VAL A 354 -3.50 -26.18 -7.63
N SER A 355 -2.70 -25.11 -7.50
CA SER A 355 -1.24 -25.22 -7.39
C SER A 355 -0.84 -26.01 -6.14
N ILE A 356 -1.41 -25.69 -4.96
CA ILE A 356 -1.08 -26.37 -3.70
C ILE A 356 -1.46 -27.84 -3.75
N ALA A 357 -2.60 -28.17 -4.36
CA ALA A 357 -3.03 -29.56 -4.55
C ALA A 357 -2.16 -30.35 -5.53
N SER A 358 -1.45 -29.68 -6.44
CA SER A 358 -0.67 -30.33 -7.51
C SER A 358 0.81 -30.48 -7.16
N ASP A 359 1.41 -29.44 -6.57
CA ASP A 359 2.86 -29.32 -6.35
C ASP A 359 3.29 -29.60 -4.90
N GLY A 360 2.36 -29.96 -4.01
CA GLY A 360 2.62 -30.22 -2.58
C GLY A 360 3.44 -31.50 -2.30
N GLY A 361 4.68 -31.58 -2.80
CA GLY A 361 5.67 -32.55 -2.32
C GLY A 361 6.41 -33.40 -3.34
N VAL A 362 6.48 -33.05 -4.64
CA VAL A 362 7.43 -33.70 -5.56
C VAL A 362 7.94 -32.68 -6.58
N GLY A 363 9.27 -32.64 -6.75
CA GLY A 363 9.96 -31.73 -7.67
C GLY A 363 9.49 -31.80 -9.12
N GLU A 364 9.79 -30.72 -9.84
CA GLU A 364 9.56 -30.46 -11.26
C GLU A 364 9.21 -31.70 -12.09
N ALA A 365 7.92 -31.86 -12.40
CA ALA A 365 7.46 -32.76 -13.45
C ALA A 365 6.55 -31.99 -14.39
N GLU A 366 7.03 -31.86 -15.64
CA GLU A 366 6.37 -31.20 -16.76
C GLU A 366 4.87 -31.52 -16.85
N PHE A 367 4.08 -30.46 -16.99
CA PHE A 367 2.66 -30.52 -17.30
C PHE A 367 2.45 -31.23 -18.65
N ARG A 368 2.03 -32.51 -18.63
CA ARG A 368 1.49 -33.17 -19.82
C ARG A 368 -0.05 -33.12 -19.77
N PRO A 369 -0.72 -32.34 -20.64
CA PRO A 369 -2.16 -32.42 -20.75
C PRO A 369 -2.55 -33.80 -21.28
N ALA A 370 -3.45 -34.49 -20.58
CA ALA A 370 -4.05 -35.72 -21.04
C ALA A 370 -4.95 -35.41 -22.26
N VAL A 371 -4.46 -35.67 -23.47
CA VAL A 371 -5.27 -35.62 -24.68
C VAL A 371 -6.16 -36.86 -24.72
N SER A 372 -7.40 -36.71 -24.24
CA SER A 372 -8.48 -37.67 -24.55
C SER A 372 -8.85 -37.54 -26.03
N LYS A 373 -8.57 -38.59 -26.81
CA LYS A 373 -8.96 -38.67 -28.23
C LYS A 373 -10.48 -38.47 -28.39
N PRO A 374 -10.95 -37.60 -29.30
CA PRO A 374 -12.38 -37.50 -29.60
C PRO A 374 -12.86 -38.76 -30.34
N GLN A 375 -13.84 -39.45 -29.76
CA GLN A 375 -14.62 -40.47 -30.47
C GLN A 375 -15.50 -39.81 -31.53
N ARG A 376 -15.38 -40.27 -32.78
CA ARG A 376 -16.29 -39.92 -33.89
C ARG A 376 -17.63 -40.61 -33.68
N ILE A 377 -18.72 -39.82 -33.69
CA ILE A 377 -20.07 -40.31 -33.95
C ILE A 377 -20.30 -40.20 -35.46
N PRO A 378 -20.78 -41.25 -36.16
CA PRO A 378 -21.00 -41.22 -37.60
C PRO A 378 -22.46 -40.87 -37.92
N GLU A 379 -22.73 -39.79 -38.65
CA GLU A 379 -24.02 -39.63 -39.34
C GLU A 379 -23.87 -38.90 -40.68
N THR A 380 -24.30 -39.57 -41.74
CA THR A 380 -24.91 -39.03 -42.96
C THR A 380 -26.02 -40.01 -43.36
N PRO A 381 -26.96 -39.69 -44.27
CA PRO A 381 -27.41 -38.38 -44.78
C PRO A 381 -28.94 -38.23 -44.66
N ASP A 382 -29.48 -37.00 -44.57
CA ASP A 382 -30.68 -36.71 -45.35
C ASP A 382 -30.82 -35.22 -45.70
N ARG A 383 -31.32 -35.02 -46.92
CA ARG A 383 -31.37 -33.75 -47.66
C ARG A 383 -32.82 -33.49 -48.03
N ALA A 384 -33.23 -32.23 -47.95
CA ALA A 384 -34.55 -31.67 -48.33
C ALA A 384 -35.68 -31.92 -47.30
N ALA A 385 -36.59 -30.98 -47.00
CA ALA A 385 -37.11 -29.90 -47.83
C ALA A 385 -37.72 -28.77 -46.97
N ALA A 386 -37.86 -27.62 -47.64
CA ALA A 386 -38.68 -26.42 -47.34
C ALA A 386 -38.06 -25.33 -46.43
N ALA A 387 -38.07 -24.04 -46.77
CA ALA A 387 -38.41 -23.32 -48.01
C ALA A 387 -37.90 -21.86 -47.92
N ASN A 388 -37.49 -21.35 -49.08
CA ASN A 388 -37.31 -19.96 -49.55
C ASN A 388 -37.93 -18.80 -48.73
N MET A 389 -37.20 -17.67 -48.64
CA MET A 389 -37.49 -16.44 -49.39
C MET A 389 -36.38 -15.38 -49.24
N ASN A 390 -36.09 -14.69 -50.37
CA ASN A 390 -35.10 -13.63 -50.60
C ASN A 390 -35.31 -12.35 -49.78
N PHE A 391 -34.26 -11.53 -49.60
CA PHE A 391 -34.12 -10.21 -50.27
C PHE A 391 -32.74 -9.55 -50.01
N GLU A 392 -32.26 -8.81 -51.01
CA GLU A 392 -30.96 -8.14 -51.12
C GLU A 392 -31.03 -6.64 -50.71
N ALA A 393 -29.85 -6.00 -50.59
CA ALA A 393 -29.46 -4.76 -49.87
C ALA A 393 -30.19 -3.41 -50.17
N PRO A 394 -29.91 -2.37 -49.36
CA PRO A 394 -29.23 -1.19 -49.93
C PRO A 394 -28.22 -0.44 -49.02
N ALA A 395 -27.36 0.37 -49.67
CA ALA A 395 -26.34 1.28 -49.12
C ALA A 395 -26.88 2.70 -48.80
N PRO A 396 -26.16 3.56 -48.03
CA PRO A 396 -26.44 5.00 -47.96
C PRO A 396 -25.43 5.90 -48.70
N ARG A 397 -25.95 7.03 -49.18
CA ARG A 397 -25.35 8.07 -50.07
C ARG A 397 -24.72 9.23 -49.29
N HIS A 398 -23.76 9.89 -49.94
CA HIS A 398 -23.20 11.22 -49.64
C HIS A 398 -24.19 12.37 -49.92
N THR A 399 -24.09 13.45 -49.13
CA THR A 399 -24.31 14.85 -49.56
C THR A 399 -23.41 15.80 -48.76
N ALA A 400 -22.92 16.85 -49.43
CA ALA A 400 -21.93 17.84 -48.99
C ALA A 400 -22.58 19.14 -48.46
N GLU A 401 -21.83 19.96 -47.69
CA GLU A 401 -21.63 21.42 -47.96
C GLU A 401 -20.70 22.16 -46.95
N LYS A 402 -19.70 22.87 -47.54
CA LYS A 402 -19.02 24.16 -47.25
C LYS A 402 -18.52 24.58 -45.85
N GLU A 403 -17.21 24.87 -45.81
CA GLU A 403 -16.46 25.60 -44.78
C GLU A 403 -16.47 27.14 -44.98
N MET A 404 -16.44 27.90 -43.88
CA MET A 404 -16.01 29.30 -43.79
C MET A 404 -15.10 29.50 -42.55
N LYS A 405 -13.93 30.12 -42.75
CA LYS A 405 -12.98 30.62 -41.72
C LYS A 405 -13.48 31.93 -41.07
N PRO A 406 -13.03 32.29 -39.84
CA PRO A 406 -12.08 33.41 -39.69
C PRO A 406 -11.09 33.22 -38.45
N PRO A 407 -10.29 34.20 -37.96
CA PRO A 407 -8.82 34.23 -38.11
C PRO A 407 -8.00 34.25 -36.79
N GLU A 408 -6.68 34.12 -36.92
CA GLU A 408 -5.64 34.23 -35.86
C GLU A 408 -5.43 35.67 -35.35
N PRO A 409 -4.80 35.84 -34.16
CA PRO A 409 -4.03 37.04 -33.83
C PRO A 409 -2.51 36.76 -33.70
N GLU A 410 -1.72 37.62 -34.33
CA GLU A 410 -0.30 37.84 -34.07
C GLU A 410 -0.10 38.80 -32.88
N HIS A 411 0.92 38.59 -32.04
CA HIS A 411 1.87 39.65 -31.63
C HIS A 411 3.07 39.13 -30.82
N ASP A 412 4.25 39.54 -31.30
CA ASP A 412 5.47 40.05 -30.64
C ASP A 412 6.14 39.28 -29.49
N ARG A 413 7.39 38.87 -29.76
CA ARG A 413 8.44 38.62 -28.76
C ARG A 413 9.45 39.78 -28.80
N GLU A 414 9.57 40.49 -27.68
CA GLU A 414 10.75 41.31 -27.35
C GLU A 414 11.85 40.46 -26.68
N ILE A 415 13.08 40.88 -26.96
CA ILE A 415 14.38 40.32 -26.58
C ILE A 415 14.80 40.84 -25.19
N LEU A 416 15.46 40.03 -24.34
CA LEU A 416 16.65 40.45 -23.56
C LEU A 416 17.34 39.31 -22.77
N ASN A 417 18.43 38.83 -23.38
CA ASN A 417 19.75 38.46 -22.83
C ASN A 417 20.06 38.70 -21.34
N ARG A 418 20.66 37.69 -20.68
CA ARG A 418 22.08 37.60 -20.22
C ARG A 418 22.26 36.34 -19.33
N SER A 419 23.07 35.36 -19.74
CA SER A 419 24.51 35.19 -19.43
C SER A 419 24.75 35.02 -17.92
N THR A 420 25.28 33.92 -17.38
CA THR A 420 26.56 33.26 -17.68
C THR A 420 26.64 31.84 -17.07
N ALA A 421 27.19 30.87 -17.82
CA ALA A 421 27.91 29.69 -17.31
C ALA A 421 29.41 30.06 -17.09
N PRO A 422 30.40 29.17 -16.75
CA PRO A 422 30.42 27.70 -16.63
C PRO A 422 31.39 27.20 -15.47
N PRO A 423 32.12 26.06 -15.55
CA PRO A 423 31.72 24.63 -15.54
C PRO A 423 32.53 23.76 -14.53
N ALA A 424 32.15 22.47 -14.37
CA ALA A 424 33.06 21.29 -14.23
C ALA A 424 32.18 20.03 -13.97
N ASP A 425 32.02 19.10 -14.91
CA ASP A 425 32.88 17.96 -15.29
C ASP A 425 32.51 16.65 -14.56
N VAL A 426 32.26 15.58 -15.33
CA VAL A 426 32.83 14.22 -15.21
C VAL A 426 31.90 13.16 -15.84
N ASN A 427 32.41 12.58 -16.93
CA ASN A 427 32.03 11.31 -17.53
C ASN A 427 32.28 10.13 -16.57
N LYS A 428 31.26 9.28 -16.32
CA LYS A 428 31.38 7.86 -15.92
C LYS A 428 30.17 7.08 -16.45
N GLY A 429 30.42 6.06 -17.25
CA GLY A 429 29.42 5.35 -18.05
C GLY A 429 28.67 4.20 -17.36
N GLY A 430 27.68 3.69 -18.11
CA GLY A 430 27.41 2.26 -18.26
C GLY A 430 26.77 1.51 -17.08
N MET A 431 25.73 2.07 -16.46
CA MET A 431 24.65 1.39 -15.70
C MET A 431 23.80 2.41 -14.92
N LEU A 432 24.31 3.63 -14.73
CA LEU A 432 23.64 4.73 -14.02
C LEU A 432 22.74 5.60 -14.93
N GLN A 433 22.71 5.37 -16.25
CA GLN A 433 21.91 6.16 -17.19
C GLN A 433 20.46 5.66 -17.30
N GLU A 434 20.18 4.36 -17.20
CA GLU A 434 18.79 3.84 -17.31
C GLU A 434 17.91 4.30 -16.13
N GLU A 435 18.41 4.28 -14.89
CA GLU A 435 17.68 4.81 -13.72
C GLU A 435 17.44 6.33 -13.82
N SER A 436 18.36 7.06 -14.48
CA SER A 436 18.24 8.49 -14.73
C SER A 436 17.19 8.79 -15.81
N TYR A 437 17.10 7.96 -16.85
CA TYR A 437 16.10 8.14 -17.90
C TYR A 437 14.69 7.71 -17.49
N ASP A 438 14.55 6.66 -16.67
CA ASP A 438 13.24 6.28 -16.14
C ASP A 438 12.72 7.33 -15.15
N SER A 439 13.58 7.89 -14.30
CA SER A 439 13.20 8.98 -13.40
C SER A 439 12.86 10.28 -14.16
N LEU A 440 13.60 10.61 -15.22
CA LEU A 440 13.28 11.71 -16.12
C LEU A 440 11.95 11.46 -16.87
N TRP A 441 11.74 10.25 -17.38
CA TRP A 441 10.51 9.88 -18.07
C TRP A 441 9.30 9.91 -17.12
N HIS A 442 9.49 9.50 -15.87
CA HIS A 442 8.46 9.60 -14.83
C HIS A 442 8.15 11.05 -14.46
N SER A 443 9.15 11.92 -14.29
CA SER A 443 8.93 13.33 -13.92
C SER A 443 8.21 14.13 -15.03
N ILE A 444 8.43 13.77 -16.30
CA ILE A 444 7.74 14.38 -17.45
C ILE A 444 6.22 14.17 -17.39
N PHE A 445 5.73 13.08 -16.81
CA PHE A 445 4.30 12.80 -16.69
C PHE A 445 3.67 13.34 -15.40
N GLU A 446 4.45 13.58 -14.33
CA GLU A 446 3.93 14.19 -13.09
C GLU A 446 3.46 15.64 -13.30
N GLU A 447 4.05 16.38 -14.24
CA GLU A 447 3.58 17.73 -14.62
C GLU A 447 2.42 17.73 -15.64
N GLY A 448 2.08 16.58 -16.22
CA GLY A 448 1.07 16.45 -17.29
C GLY A 448 -0.27 15.85 -16.85
N GLU A 449 -0.42 15.45 -15.59
CA GLU A 449 -1.57 14.66 -15.10
C GLU A 449 -2.91 15.41 -15.01
N ASP A 450 -2.98 16.67 -15.44
CA ASP A 450 -4.26 17.40 -15.55
C ASP A 450 -5.00 17.15 -16.87
N ASN A 451 -4.39 16.46 -17.86
CA ASN A 451 -5.02 16.22 -19.18
C ASN A 451 -5.09 14.73 -19.54
N ALA A 452 -6.20 14.11 -19.13
CA ALA A 452 -6.75 12.82 -19.57
C ALA A 452 -5.96 11.54 -19.17
N GLY A 453 -6.69 10.56 -18.64
CA GLY A 453 -6.18 9.25 -18.17
C GLY A 453 -5.48 8.36 -19.21
N SER A 454 -5.35 8.85 -20.44
CA SER A 454 -4.59 8.28 -21.54
C SER A 454 -3.07 8.20 -21.29
N PHE A 455 -2.50 9.12 -20.50
CA PHE A 455 -1.05 9.18 -20.28
C PHE A 455 -0.52 8.09 -19.34
N ASN A 456 -1.35 7.60 -18.42
CA ASN A 456 -0.97 6.50 -17.53
C ASN A 456 -0.69 5.20 -18.29
N LEU A 457 -1.35 4.98 -19.44
CA LEU A 457 -1.13 3.81 -20.28
C LEU A 457 0.19 3.89 -21.06
N ILE A 458 0.59 5.09 -21.47
CA ILE A 458 1.91 5.34 -22.06
C ILE A 458 2.99 5.11 -21.00
N ARG A 459 2.81 5.70 -19.80
CA ARG A 459 3.75 5.58 -18.68
C ARG A 459 4.00 4.14 -18.23
N SER A 460 2.97 3.29 -18.20
CA SER A 460 3.12 1.89 -17.77
C SER A 460 3.63 0.95 -18.87
N GLY A 461 3.57 1.38 -20.14
CA GLY A 461 3.84 0.52 -21.30
C GLY A 461 5.02 0.97 -22.16
N SER A 462 5.73 2.04 -21.78
CA SER A 462 6.88 2.58 -22.50
C SER A 462 7.99 3.01 -21.54
N ARG A 463 9.22 2.97 -22.02
CA ARG A 463 10.42 3.45 -21.32
C ARG A 463 11.24 4.35 -22.22
N LEU A 464 11.94 5.32 -21.62
CA LEU A 464 12.84 6.21 -22.33
C LEU A 464 14.20 5.53 -22.48
N HIS A 465 14.59 5.25 -23.73
CA HIS A 465 15.80 4.48 -24.03
C HIS A 465 17.01 5.37 -24.30
N HIS A 466 16.81 6.51 -24.98
CA HIS A 466 17.91 7.43 -25.28
C HIS A 466 17.41 8.86 -25.37
N VAL A 467 18.24 9.82 -24.94
CA VAL A 467 17.99 11.26 -25.09
C VAL A 467 19.23 11.87 -25.74
N GLY A 468 19.11 12.23 -27.01
CA GLY A 468 20.15 12.91 -27.78
C GLY A 468 20.00 14.43 -27.73
N ASP A 469 20.70 15.12 -28.63
CA ASP A 469 20.68 16.59 -28.65
C ASP A 469 19.39 17.20 -29.19
N ASP A 470 18.81 16.58 -30.22
CA ASP A 470 17.60 17.06 -30.90
C ASP A 470 16.48 16.01 -30.94
N ASN A 471 16.69 14.84 -30.34
CA ASN A 471 15.74 13.74 -30.36
C ASN A 471 15.78 12.89 -29.09
N PHE A 472 14.71 12.13 -28.86
CA PHE A 472 14.63 11.15 -27.79
C PHE A 472 13.93 9.89 -28.29
N THR A 473 14.40 8.74 -27.82
CA THR A 473 13.90 7.42 -28.23
C THR A 473 13.09 6.78 -27.12
N VAL A 474 11.84 6.45 -27.42
CA VAL A 474 10.92 5.74 -26.53
C VAL A 474 10.73 4.32 -27.04
N VAL A 475 10.92 3.36 -26.16
CA VAL A 475 10.71 1.93 -26.44
C VAL A 475 9.40 1.48 -25.81
N THR A 476 8.61 0.73 -26.57
CA THR A 476 7.29 0.23 -26.13
C THR A 476 7.26 -1.29 -26.11
N GLY A 477 6.62 -1.86 -25.08
CA GLY A 477 6.49 -3.31 -24.91
C GLY A 477 5.36 -3.94 -25.74
N SER A 478 4.51 -3.14 -26.39
CA SER A 478 3.41 -3.63 -27.23
C SER A 478 3.12 -2.74 -28.43
N GLY A 479 2.71 -3.34 -29.55
CA GLY A 479 2.30 -2.60 -30.75
C GLY A 479 1.07 -1.72 -30.56
N PHE A 480 0.25 -2.01 -29.54
CA PHE A 480 -0.85 -1.15 -29.14
C PHE A 480 -0.35 0.15 -28.51
N THR A 481 0.60 0.06 -27.56
CA THR A 481 1.22 1.22 -26.92
C THR A 481 1.98 2.09 -27.93
N LEU A 482 2.68 1.47 -28.91
CA LEU A 482 3.37 2.20 -29.96
C LEU A 482 2.43 3.12 -30.75
N ARG A 483 1.28 2.60 -31.21
CA ARG A 483 0.29 3.41 -31.94
C ARG A 483 -0.23 4.57 -31.11
N TYR A 484 -0.35 4.36 -29.80
CA TYR A 484 -0.87 5.36 -28.87
C TYR A 484 0.16 6.47 -28.59
N VAL A 485 1.43 6.11 -28.43
CA VAL A 485 2.56 7.05 -28.32
C VAL A 485 2.69 7.89 -29.59
N GLU A 486 2.57 7.27 -30.77
CA GLU A 486 2.59 7.98 -32.05
C GLU A 486 1.42 8.95 -32.22
N GLN A 487 0.21 8.58 -31.78
CA GLN A 487 -0.96 9.45 -31.81
C GLN A 487 -0.78 10.69 -30.92
N LYS A 488 0.03 10.58 -29.85
CA LYS A 488 0.29 11.63 -28.86
C LYS A 488 1.66 12.28 -29.00
N ARG A 489 2.37 12.01 -30.11
CA ARG A 489 3.69 12.57 -30.44
C ARG A 489 3.79 14.09 -30.24
N PRO A 490 2.85 14.95 -30.70
CA PRO A 490 2.99 16.40 -30.55
C PRO A 490 2.94 16.87 -29.10
N GLU A 491 2.17 16.17 -28.24
CA GLU A 491 2.07 16.49 -26.82
C GLU A 491 3.34 16.07 -26.07
N LEU A 492 3.90 14.90 -26.42
CA LEU A 492 5.13 14.38 -25.83
C LEU A 492 6.37 15.22 -26.22
N GLU A 493 6.48 15.63 -27.48
CA GLU A 493 7.58 16.50 -27.94
C GLU A 493 7.55 17.87 -27.23
N LYS A 494 6.35 18.44 -27.03
CA LYS A 494 6.18 19.70 -26.30
C LYS A 494 6.51 19.60 -24.81
N LEU A 495 6.14 18.49 -24.17
CA LEU A 495 6.48 18.23 -22.76
C LEU A 495 7.99 18.04 -22.59
N MET A 496 8.62 17.29 -23.50
CA MET A 496 10.08 17.10 -23.51
C MET A 496 10.81 18.41 -23.78
N GLU A 497 10.32 19.25 -24.69
CA GLU A 497 10.89 20.58 -24.96
C GLU A 497 10.80 21.51 -23.75
N LYS A 498 9.67 21.50 -23.03
CA LYS A 498 9.51 22.27 -21.78
C LYS A 498 10.52 21.85 -20.72
N HIS A 499 10.78 20.55 -20.61
CA HIS A 499 11.67 20.00 -19.58
C HIS A 499 13.16 20.16 -19.93
N MET A 500 13.51 19.98 -21.21
CA MET A 500 14.89 20.07 -21.70
C MET A 500 15.30 21.50 -22.09
N GLY A 501 14.35 22.42 -22.23
CA GLY A 501 14.58 23.81 -22.64
C GLY A 501 15.00 23.98 -24.10
N ARG A 502 14.92 22.92 -24.91
CA ARG A 502 15.28 22.86 -26.34
C ARG A 502 14.30 21.97 -27.11
N PRO A 503 14.06 22.22 -28.41
CA PRO A 503 13.13 21.41 -29.21
C PRO A 503 13.65 19.99 -29.38
N MET A 504 12.79 19.00 -29.10
CA MET A 504 13.15 17.58 -29.10
C MET A 504 12.16 16.77 -29.95
N LYS A 505 12.65 15.93 -30.86
CA LYS A 505 11.83 15.05 -31.70
C LYS A 505 11.72 13.63 -31.14
N LEU A 506 10.52 13.07 -31.17
CA LEU A 506 10.25 11.70 -30.70
C LEU A 506 10.62 10.66 -31.76
N ILE A 507 11.33 9.62 -31.33
CA ILE A 507 11.56 8.39 -32.09
C ILE A 507 10.95 7.23 -31.29
N CYS A 508 9.91 6.57 -31.81
CA CYS A 508 9.27 5.45 -31.11
C CYS A 508 9.63 4.11 -31.77
N ARG A 509 10.01 3.10 -30.97
CA ARG A 509 10.32 1.73 -31.43
C ARG A 509 9.66 0.66 -30.55
N LEU A 510 9.52 -0.54 -31.11
CA LEU A 510 9.18 -1.74 -30.33
C LEU A 510 10.44 -2.31 -29.70
N GLU A 511 10.30 -2.93 -28.54
CA GLU A 511 11.42 -3.53 -27.80
C GLU A 511 12.19 -4.60 -28.59
N GLY A 512 11.55 -5.21 -29.60
CA GLY A 512 12.19 -6.16 -30.53
C GLY A 512 12.95 -5.55 -31.72
N ASP A 513 12.88 -4.24 -31.95
CA ASP A 513 13.49 -3.52 -33.10
C ASP A 513 14.72 -2.68 -32.68
N LEU A 514 15.31 -2.97 -31.52
CA LEU A 514 16.53 -2.32 -31.05
C LEU A 514 17.75 -2.88 -31.80
N PRO A 515 18.64 -2.03 -32.37
CA PRO A 515 19.93 -2.52 -32.85
C PRO A 515 20.75 -3.03 -31.65
N SER A 516 21.35 -4.22 -31.77
CA SER A 516 22.22 -4.79 -30.74
C SER A 516 23.41 -3.87 -30.44
N GLU A 517 23.62 -3.54 -29.16
CA GLU A 517 24.67 -2.63 -28.65
C GLU A 517 26.13 -3.08 -28.93
N SER A 518 26.36 -4.19 -29.62
CA SER A 518 27.70 -4.66 -29.99
C SER A 518 28.25 -4.07 -31.29
N ALA A 519 27.58 -3.11 -31.93
CA ALA A 519 27.97 -2.54 -33.23
C ALA A 519 28.33 -1.04 -33.22
N SER A 520 28.13 -0.32 -32.10
CA SER A 520 28.43 1.11 -32.02
C SER A 520 29.87 1.41 -31.58
N ASP A 521 30.46 0.60 -30.70
CA ASP A 521 31.80 0.85 -30.16
C ASP A 521 32.92 0.54 -31.18
N GLU A 522 32.77 -0.49 -32.03
CA GLU A 522 33.75 -0.78 -33.09
C GLU A 522 33.83 0.37 -34.12
N SER A 523 32.70 1.02 -34.45
CA SER A 523 32.67 2.09 -35.45
C SER A 523 33.29 3.41 -34.98
N GLU A 524 33.24 3.74 -33.69
CA GLU A 524 33.90 4.94 -33.17
C GLU A 524 35.40 4.72 -32.99
N THR A 525 35.80 3.53 -32.53
CA THR A 525 37.22 3.19 -32.33
C THR A 525 37.96 3.14 -33.68
N GLU A 526 37.35 2.57 -34.73
CA GLU A 526 37.89 2.59 -36.09
C GLU A 526 37.99 4.00 -36.69
N LYS A 527 37.02 4.89 -36.40
CA LYS A 527 37.07 6.28 -36.87
C LYS A 527 38.18 7.08 -36.19
N ILE A 528 38.35 6.92 -34.88
CA ILE A 528 39.41 7.58 -34.12
C ILE A 528 40.79 7.07 -34.55
N ALA A 529 40.92 5.77 -34.80
CA ALA A 529 42.16 5.21 -35.33
C ALA A 529 42.50 5.81 -36.70
N LYS A 530 41.54 5.87 -37.63
CA LYS A 530 41.76 6.46 -38.97
C LYS A 530 42.14 7.94 -38.92
N GLU A 531 41.49 8.75 -38.07
CA GLU A 531 41.86 10.15 -37.89
C GLU A 531 43.26 10.30 -37.29
N ALA A 532 43.65 9.41 -36.38
CA ALA A 532 45.00 9.38 -35.81
C ALA A 532 46.05 8.93 -36.83
N GLU A 533 45.74 7.96 -37.70
CA GLU A 533 46.61 7.53 -38.80
C GLU A 533 46.87 8.67 -39.79
N GLU A 534 45.84 9.44 -40.16
CA GLU A 534 45.99 10.59 -41.06
C GLU A 534 46.78 11.75 -40.43
N LEU A 535 46.62 11.98 -39.12
CA LEU A 535 47.34 13.03 -38.39
C LEU A 535 48.80 12.66 -38.09
N LEU A 536 49.10 11.40 -37.82
CA LEU A 536 50.42 10.94 -37.36
C LEU A 536 51.23 10.21 -38.44
N GLY A 537 50.62 9.81 -39.55
CA GLY A 537 51.29 9.16 -40.68
C GLY A 537 51.80 7.74 -40.38
N ILE A 538 51.21 7.05 -39.41
CA ILE A 538 51.53 5.69 -38.98
C ILE A 538 50.28 4.81 -39.01
N ASN A 539 50.42 3.53 -39.32
CA ASN A 539 49.30 2.57 -39.34
C ASN A 539 49.04 2.07 -37.91
N ILE A 540 47.79 2.12 -37.45
CA ILE A 540 47.36 1.77 -36.10
C ILE A 540 46.38 0.60 -36.20
N GLU A 541 46.81 -0.59 -35.76
CA GLU A 541 45.92 -1.75 -35.64
C GLU A 541 45.20 -1.71 -34.29
N ILE A 542 43.88 -1.89 -34.32
CA ILE A 542 43.02 -1.99 -33.14
C ILE A 542 42.86 -3.49 -32.85
N GLU A 543 43.31 -3.95 -31.67
CA GLU A 543 43.10 -5.34 -31.17
C GLU A 543 41.85 -5.45 -30.29
#